data_AF-A0A7H8Q1X6-F1
#
_entry.id   AF-A0A7H8Q1X6-F1
#
_cell.length_a   1.000
_cell.length_b   1.000
_cell.length_c   1.000
_cell.angle_alpha   90.00
_cell.angle_beta   90.00
_cell.angle_gamma   90.00
#
_symmetry.space_group_name_H-M   'P 1'
#
loop_
_entity.id
_entity.type
_entity.pdbx_description
1 polymer ?
#
loop_
_entity_poly.entity_id
_entity_poly.type
_entity_poly.pdbx_seq_one_letter_code
_entity_poly.pdbx_strand_id
1 'polypeptide(L)' 'MSREALKNSRALSEIEAAKYIGMSRSYLAQARMDGRRDNRTPAPPFIKIGRSVRYLREDLDTWLNSFSKLEHLGQA' A
#
# COMPACT_ATOMS: atom_id res chain seq x y z
N MET A 1 17.84 -10.62 15.56
CA MET A 1 16.48 -10.10 15.84
C MET A 1 15.48 -11.14 15.36
N SER A 2 14.70 -11.73 16.28
CA SER A 2 13.77 -12.83 15.97
C SER A 2 12.67 -12.40 15.00
N ARG A 3 12.36 -13.27 14.02
CA ARG A 3 11.34 -13.10 12.97
C ARG A 3 9.96 -12.67 13.49
N GLU A 4 9.64 -12.93 14.75
CA GLU A 4 8.35 -12.61 15.39
C GLU A 4 8.08 -11.11 15.53
N ALA A 5 9.09 -10.29 15.79
CA ALA A 5 8.88 -8.86 16.11
C ALA A 5 8.47 -8.01 14.89
N LEU A 6 8.76 -8.49 13.67
CA LEU A 6 8.33 -7.84 12.42
C LEU A 6 6.82 -7.95 12.19
N LYS A 7 6.15 -8.96 12.78
CA LYS A 7 4.76 -9.29 12.49
C LYS A 7 3.76 -8.20 12.90
N ASN A 8 4.13 -7.38 13.89
CA ASN A 8 3.30 -6.30 14.45
C ASN A 8 3.89 -4.89 14.22
N SER A 9 4.85 -4.73 13.30
CA SER A 9 5.33 -3.38 12.99
C SER A 9 4.21 -2.54 12.38
N ARG A 10 3.93 -1.38 12.99
CA ARG A 10 2.97 -0.40 12.47
C ARG A 10 3.46 0.24 11.17
N ALA A 11 4.77 0.47 11.06
CA ALA A 11 5.39 1.03 9.87
C ALA A 11 6.01 -0.09 9.02
N LEU A 12 5.47 -0.28 7.83
CA LEU A 12 5.92 -1.25 6.84
C LEU A 12 6.90 -0.59 5.87
N SER A 13 7.94 -1.33 5.49
CA SER A 13 8.77 -1.00 4.33
C SER A 13 7.97 -1.13 3.03
N GLU A 14 8.52 -0.60 1.95
CA GLU A 14 7.90 -0.73 0.62
C GLU A 14 7.68 -2.19 0.20
N ILE A 15 8.61 -3.09 0.54
CA ILE A 15 8.49 -4.52 0.21
C ILE A 15 7.39 -5.18 1.03
N GLU A 16 7.28 -4.83 2.31
CA GLU A 16 6.24 -5.37 3.18
C GLU A 16 4.86 -4.84 2.81
N ALA A 17 4.75 -3.54 2.51
CA ALA A 17 3.51 -2.92 2.04
C ALA A 17 3.01 -3.57 0.74
N ALA A 18 3.90 -3.75 -0.24
CA ALA A 18 3.59 -4.44 -1.50
C ALA A 18 2.99 -5.83 -1.25
N LYS A 19 3.65 -6.63 -0.40
CA LYS A 19 3.15 -7.95 0.01
C LYS A 19 1.82 -7.87 0.75
N TYR A 20 1.65 -6.87 1.62
CA TYR A 20 0.46 -6.69 2.45
C TYR A 20 -0.79 -6.41 1.61
N ILE A 21 -0.69 -5.51 0.63
CA ILE A 21 -1.82 -5.10 -0.23
C ILE A 21 -1.93 -5.91 -1.53
N GLY A 22 -1.09 -6.93 -1.73
CA GLY A 22 -1.11 -7.78 -2.93
C GLY A 22 -0.63 -7.10 -4.21
N MET A 23 0.18 -6.03 -4.11
CA MET A 23 0.71 -5.29 -5.26
C MET A 23 2.22 -5.51 -5.44
N SER A 24 2.77 -5.08 -6.58
CA SER A 24 4.22 -5.11 -6.81
C SER A 24 4.93 -3.91 -6.18
N ARG A 25 6.21 -4.08 -5.84
CA ARG A 25 7.05 -2.96 -5.40
C ARG A 25 7.18 -1.88 -6.49
N SER A 26 7.32 -2.29 -7.75
CA SER A 26 7.40 -1.35 -8.88
C SER A 26 6.12 -0.54 -9.05
N TYR A 27 4.95 -1.15 -8.82
CA TYR A 27 3.67 -0.44 -8.78
C TYR A 27 3.70 0.69 -7.74
N LEU A 28 4.10 0.39 -6.49
CA LEU A 28 4.22 1.43 -5.45
C LEU A 28 5.21 2.53 -5.83
N ALA A 29 6.36 2.17 -6.43
CA ALA A 29 7.36 3.14 -6.86
C ALA A 29 6.84 4.07 -7.96
N GLN A 30 6.16 3.52 -8.98
CA GLN A 30 5.55 4.29 -10.06
C GLN A 30 4.42 5.17 -9.54
N ALA A 31 3.55 4.62 -8.68
CA ALA A 31 2.41 5.33 -8.13
C ALA A 31 2.81 6.56 -7.29
N ARG A 32 3.96 6.51 -6.58
CA ARG A 32 4.52 7.69 -5.88
C ARG A 32 4.99 8.79 -6.83
N MET A 33 5.49 8.44 -8.01
CA MET A 33 5.99 9.40 -8.99
C MET A 33 4.87 10.01 -9.83
N ASP A 34 3.83 9.23 -10.13
CA ASP A 34 2.77 9.62 -11.07
C ASP A 34 1.74 10.60 -10.48
N GLY A 35 1.66 10.73 -9.16
CA GLY A 35 0.66 11.57 -8.48
C GLY A 35 -0.77 11.04 -8.59
N ARG A 36 -1.76 11.87 -8.20
CA ARG A 36 -3.19 11.55 -8.39
C ARG A 36 -3.54 11.79 -9.86
N ARG A 37 -3.75 10.71 -10.62
CA ARG A 37 -4.32 10.76 -11.97
C ARG A 37 -5.74 10.22 -11.92
N ASP A 38 -6.68 10.90 -12.57
CA ASP A 38 -8.12 10.61 -12.46
C ASP A 38 -8.50 9.20 -12.98
N ASN A 39 -7.68 8.58 -13.84
CA ASN A 39 -7.95 7.27 -14.45
C ASN A 39 -7.00 6.16 -13.98
N ARG A 40 -6.47 6.21 -12.75
CA ARG A 40 -5.64 5.14 -12.20
C ARG A 40 -6.07 4.77 -10.80
N THR A 41 -5.82 3.50 -10.43
CA THR A 41 -5.93 3.05 -9.05
C THR A 41 -5.11 4.00 -8.17
N PRO A 42 -5.73 4.71 -7.22
CA PRO A 42 -5.03 5.67 -6.38
C PRO A 42 -3.94 4.95 -5.59
N ALA A 43 -2.80 5.60 -5.38
CA ALA A 43 -1.73 5.05 -4.55
C ALA A 43 -2.11 5.10 -3.05
N PRO A 44 -1.72 4.13 -2.23
CA PRO A 44 -1.82 4.28 -0.79
C PRO A 44 -0.91 5.42 -0.28
N PRO A 45 -1.31 6.15 0.78
CA PRO A 45 -0.47 7.14 1.43
C PRO A 45 0.88 6.56 1.89
N PHE A 46 1.91 7.40 1.91
CA PHE A 46 3.25 7.00 2.35
C PHE A 46 3.96 8.12 3.10
N ILE A 47 4.89 7.75 3.97
CA ILE A 47 5.78 8.66 4.69
C ILE A 47 7.18 8.56 4.09
N LYS A 48 7.75 9.69 3.68
CA LYS A 48 9.14 9.79 3.24
C LYS A 48 10.02 10.30 4.39
N ILE A 49 11.00 9.50 4.79
CA ILE A 49 11.98 9.82 5.84
C ILE A 49 13.38 9.72 5.24
N GLY A 50 13.92 10.87 4.82
CA GLY A 50 15.17 10.92 4.05
C GLY A 50 15.09 10.07 2.78
N ARG A 51 15.92 9.02 2.71
CA ARG A 51 15.94 8.05 1.59
C ARG A 51 14.94 6.90 1.74
N SER A 52 14.34 6.75 2.92
CA SER A 52 13.41 5.66 3.22
C SER A 52 11.97 6.06 2.94
N VAL A 53 11.18 5.09 2.47
CA VAL A 53 9.72 5.18 2.37
C VAL A 53 9.12 4.18 3.35
N ARG A 54 8.08 4.60 4.06
CA ARG A 54 7.28 3.76 4.97
C ARG A 54 5.80 3.92 4.68
N TYR A 55 5.07 2.85 4.91
CA TYR A 55 3.61 2.80 4.84
C TYR A 55 3.09 2.46 6.23
N LEU A 56 2.19 3.26 6.76
CA LEU A 56 1.51 2.89 7.99
C LEU A 56 0.46 1.84 7.68
N ARG A 57 0.37 0.83 8.53
CA ARG A 57 -0.57 -0.28 8.34
C ARG A 57 -2.01 0.23 8.24
N GLU A 58 -2.39 1.16 9.12
CA GLU A 58 -3.73 1.75 9.13
C GLU A 58 -4.05 2.57 7.86
N ASP A 59 -3.05 3.18 7.22
CA ASP A 59 -3.23 3.89 5.96
C ASP A 59 -3.45 2.90 4.81
N LEU A 60 -2.75 1.76 4.83
CA LEU A 60 -2.96 0.68 3.87
C LEU A 60 -4.34 0.03 4.06
N ASP A 61 -4.77 -0.17 5.30
CA ASP A 61 -6.11 -0.69 5.61
C ASP A 61 -7.19 0.29 5.14
N THR A 62 -7.03 1.58 5.42
CA THR A 62 -7.94 2.63 4.95
C THR A 62 -7.99 2.68 3.42
N TRP A 63 -6.83 2.52 2.77
CA TRP A 63 -6.75 2.45 1.31
C TRP A 63 -7.49 1.23 0.74
N LEU A 64 -7.30 0.03 1.31
CA LEU A 64 -8.04 -1.18 0.91
C LEU A 64 -9.55 -1.00 1.10
N ASN A 65 -9.97 -0.38 2.20
CA ASN A 65 -11.38 -0.10 2.50
C ASN A 65 -11.99 0.97 1.59
N SER A 66 -11.18 1.75 0.85
CA SER A 66 -11.69 2.74 -0.09
C SER A 66 -12.20 2.15 -1.40
N PHE A 67 -11.87 0.88 -1.69
CA PHE A 67 -12.35 0.17 -2.88
C PHE A 67 -13.68 -0.52 -2.60
N SER A 68 -14.55 -0.54 -3.62
CA SER A 68 -15.79 -1.31 -3.58
C SER A 68 -15.48 -2.80 -3.49
N LYS A 69 -16.11 -3.48 -2.54
CA LYS A 69 -16.10 -4.95 -2.48
C LYS A 69 -17.11 -5.47 -3.49
N LEU A 70 -16.65 -6.35 -4.38
CA LEU A 70 -17.51 -7.01 -5.36
C LEU A 70 -17.78 -8.44 -4.86
N GLU A 71 -19.06 -8.82 -4.81
CA GLU A 71 -19.46 -10.19 -4.47
C GLU A 71 -19.36 -11.13 -5.68
N HIS A 72 -19.50 -10.57 -6.89
CA HIS A 72 -19.29 -11.28 -8.15
C HIS A 72 -18.78 -10.32 -9.23
N LEU A 73 -18.02 -10.86 -10.19
CA LEU A 73 -17.36 -10.07 -11.26
C LEU A 73 -18.33 -9.40 -12.26
N GLY A 74 -19.64 -9.59 -12.09
CA GLY A 74 -20.70 -9.03 -12.95
C GLY A 74 -21.44 -7.83 -12.38
N GLN A 75 -21.04 -7.31 -11.22
CA GLN A 75 -21.57 -6.05 -10.67
C GLN A 75 -20.74 -4.90 -11.27
N ALA A 76 -21.22 -4.30 -12.37
CA ALA A 76 -20.63 -3.12 -12.98
C ALA A 76 -21.71 -2.07 -13.25
#